data_AF-A0A3A0FRF6-F1
#
_entry.id   AF-A0A3A0FRF6-F1
#
_cell.length_a   1.000
_cell.length_b   1.000
_cell.length_c   1.000
_cell.angle_alpha   90.00
_cell.angle_beta   90.00
_cell.angle_gamma   90.00
#
_symmetry.space_group_name_H-M   'P 1'
#
loop_
_entity.id
_entity.type
_entity.pdbx_description
1 polymer ?
#
loop_
_entity_poly.entity_id
_entity_poly.type
_entity_poly.pdbx_seq_one_letter_code
_entity_poly.pdbx_strand_id
1 'polypeptide(L)'
;MSPRTHGQIEWDRIRAQGMPRFVLIGALRRGIPMAIAVLVALELMESGTFGRHRLMTPEFLERVLLVFTVFVLGGALSSFARWKSHESLYGRDSST
;
A
#
# COMPACT_ATOMS: atom_id res chain seq x y z
N MET A 1 14.72 -34.75 2.89
CA MET A 1 14.38 -33.33 3.06
C MET A 1 14.59 -32.64 1.73
N SER A 2 13.52 -32.23 1.03
CA SER A 2 13.67 -31.39 -0.16
C SER A 2 14.14 -30.00 0.25
N PRO A 3 15.11 -29.38 -0.46
CA PRO A 3 15.53 -28.02 -0.15
C PRO A 3 14.36 -27.06 -0.35
N ARG A 4 14.03 -26.28 0.69
CA ARG A 4 13.00 -25.23 0.59
C ARG A 4 13.44 -24.21 -0.44
N THR A 5 12.53 -23.83 -1.33
CA THR A 5 12.81 -22.77 -2.30
C THR A 5 12.90 -21.42 -1.58
N HIS A 6 13.64 -20.46 -2.17
CA HIS A 6 13.78 -19.12 -1.60
C HIS A 6 12.40 -18.47 -1.33
N GLY A 7 11.41 -18.73 -2.19
CA GLY A 7 10.03 -18.25 -2.05
C GLY A 7 9.28 -18.85 -0.85
N GLN A 8 9.53 -20.11 -0.47
CA GLN A 8 8.92 -20.71 0.72
C GLN A 8 9.47 -20.09 2.01
N ILE A 9 10.78 -19.82 2.07
CA ILE A 9 11.41 -19.16 3.23
C ILE A 9 10.88 -17.72 3.40
N GLU A 10 10.71 -17.00 2.29
CA GLU A 10 10.14 -15.66 2.30
C GLU A 10 8.66 -15.68 2.72
N TRP A 11 7.87 -16.64 2.21
CA TRP A 11 6.47 -16.81 2.58
C TRP A 11 6.30 -17.12 4.07
N ASP A 12 7.10 -18.02 4.64
CA ASP A 12 7.05 -18.34 6.07
C ASP A 12 7.32 -17.09 6.94
N ARG A 13 8.30 -16.26 6.54
CA ARG A 13 8.60 -14.99 7.21
C ARG A 13 7.43 -14.00 7.11
N ILE A 14 6.81 -13.87 5.95
CA ILE A 14 5.65 -12.98 5.73
C ILE A 14 4.44 -13.47 6.52
N ARG A 15 4.18 -14.78 6.50
CA ARG A 15 3.07 -15.42 7.19
C ARG A 15 3.17 -15.21 8.71
N ALA A 16 4.38 -15.32 9.27
CA ALA A 16 4.63 -15.08 10.70
C ALA A 16 4.26 -13.65 11.15
N GLN A 17 4.27 -12.67 10.25
CA GLN A 17 3.86 -11.28 10.57
C GLN A 17 2.34 -11.08 10.58
N GLY A 18 1.59 -12.00 9.97
CA GLY A 18 0.13 -11.96 9.87
C GLY A 18 -0.40 -11.08 8.73
N MET A 19 -1.52 -11.52 8.15
CA MET A 19 -2.19 -10.84 7.02
C MET A 19 -2.49 -9.37 7.30
N PRO A 20 -3.06 -8.96 8.47
CA PRO A 20 -3.40 -7.57 8.70
C PRO A 20 -2.18 -6.65 8.64
N ARG A 21 -1.05 -7.09 9.21
CA ARG A 21 0.19 -6.33 9.22
C ARG A 21 0.82 -6.25 7.84
N PHE A 22 0.83 -7.33 7.08
CA PHE A 22 1.31 -7.34 5.70
C PHE A 22 0.51 -6.38 4.82
N VAL A 23 -0.83 -6.43 4.91
CA VAL A 23 -1.73 -5.55 4.15
C VAL A 23 -1.55 -4.10 4.55
N LEU A 24 -1.50 -3.80 5.85
CA LEU A 24 -1.33 -2.42 6.34
C LEU A 24 0.01 -1.83 5.92
N ILE A 25 1.12 -2.57 6.10
CA ILE A 25 2.45 -2.09 5.69
C ILE A 25 2.51 -1.90 4.18
N GLY A 26 1.98 -2.85 3.41
CA GLY A 26 1.92 -2.76 1.95
C GLY A 26 1.07 -1.58 1.46
N ALA A 27 -0.06 -1.33 2.12
CA ALA A 27 -0.95 -0.22 1.86
C ALA A 27 -0.27 1.12 2.11
N LEU A 28 0.35 1.30 3.28
CA LEU A 28 0.99 2.58 3.64
C LEU A 28 2.25 2.84 2.82
N ARG A 29 3.10 1.82 2.63
CA ARG A 29 4.37 1.94 1.89
C ARG A 29 4.17 2.32 0.43
N ARG A 30 3.04 1.95 -0.17
CA ARG A 30 2.72 2.26 -1.58
C ARG A 30 1.74 3.42 -1.71
N GLY A 31 0.72 3.44 -0.85
CA GLY A 31 -0.36 4.41 -0.89
C GLY A 31 0.10 5.82 -0.51
N ILE A 32 0.90 5.98 0.54
CA ILE A 32 1.33 7.32 0.99
C ILE A 32 2.20 8.02 -0.08
N PRO A 33 3.27 7.42 -0.64
CA PRO A 33 4.07 8.10 -1.66
C PRO A 33 3.28 8.46 -2.91
N MET A 34 2.38 7.58 -3.36
CA MET A 34 1.51 7.86 -4.51
C MET A 34 0.51 8.98 -4.21
N ALA A 35 -0.07 8.99 -3.01
CA ALA A 35 -0.97 10.05 -2.58
C ALA A 35 -0.26 11.41 -2.58
N ILE A 36 0.96 11.48 -2.04
CA ILE A 36 1.77 12.70 -2.04
C ILE A 36 2.08 13.14 -3.48
N ALA A 37 2.52 12.22 -4.34
CA ALA A 37 2.86 12.55 -5.73
C ALA A 37 1.65 13.09 -6.51
N VAL A 38 0.48 12.47 -6.35
CA VAL A 38 -0.75 12.92 -7.00
C VAL A 38 -1.23 14.24 -6.43
N LEU A 39 -1.19 14.42 -5.10
CA LEU A 39 -1.55 15.68 -4.47
C LEU A 39 -0.66 16.83 -4.98
N VAL A 40 0.66 16.59 -5.11
CA VAL A 40 1.60 17.57 -5.67
C VAL A 40 1.25 17.89 -7.13
N ALA A 41 0.96 16.87 -7.94
CA ALA A 41 0.58 17.08 -9.34
C ALA A 41 -0.72 17.90 -9.47
N LEU A 42 -1.74 17.58 -8.66
CA LEU A 42 -3.01 18.31 -8.64
C LEU A 42 -2.81 19.78 -8.26
N GLU A 43 -2.03 20.05 -7.21
CA GLU A 43 -1.79 21.43 -6.79
C GLU A 43 -0.97 22.22 -7.82
N LEU A 44 0.01 21.59 -8.47
CA LEU A 44 0.76 22.21 -9.56
C LEU A 44 -0.14 22.56 -10.76
N MET A 45 -1.09 21.67 -11.10
CA MET A 45 -2.02 21.89 -12.21
C MET A 45 -3.03 23.00 -11.93
N GLU A 46 -3.50 23.13 -10.69
CA GLU A 46 -4.57 24.07 -10.38
C GLU A 46 -4.07 25.48 -10.04
N SER A 47 -2.92 25.59 -9.39
CA SER A 47 -2.45 26.85 -8.80
C SER A 47 -1.10 27.33 -9.30
N GLY A 48 -0.34 26.47 -9.99
CA GLY A 48 1.02 26.76 -10.48
C GLY A 48 2.06 26.97 -9.36
N THR A 49 1.67 27.17 -8.10
CA THR A 49 2.57 27.42 -6.96
C THR A 49 1.98 26.91 -5.64
N PHE A 50 2.83 26.39 -4.75
CA PHE A 50 2.46 26.02 -3.37
C PHE A 50 2.33 27.26 -2.48
N GLY A 51 1.26 28.05 -2.68
CA GLY A 51 0.94 29.17 -1.81
C GLY A 51 0.60 28.68 -0.40
N ARG A 52 1.36 29.15 0.61
CA ARG A 52 1.16 28.78 2.03
C ARG A 52 -0.29 28.95 2.53
N HIS A 53 -1.02 29.94 2.00
CA HIS A 53 -2.42 30.16 2.36
C HIS A 53 -3.39 29.11 1.79
N ARG A 54 -3.07 28.48 0.64
CA ARG A 54 -3.89 27.39 0.09
C ARG A 54 -3.76 26.10 0.90
N LEU A 55 -2.59 25.83 1.47
CA LEU A 55 -2.32 24.63 2.26
C LEU A 55 -3.12 24.55 3.56
N MET A 56 -3.77 25.65 3.98
CA MET A 56 -4.58 25.72 5.19
C MET A 56 -6.09 25.88 4.91
N THR A 57 -6.52 25.74 3.65
CA THR A 57 -7.94 25.81 3.33
C THR A 57 -8.63 24.47 3.57
N PRO A 58 -9.92 24.48 3.93
CA PRO A 58 -10.69 23.24 4.06
C PRO A 58 -10.73 22.45 2.75
N GLU A 59 -10.74 23.09 1.58
CA GLU A 59 -10.74 22.36 0.29
C GLU A 59 -9.44 21.57 0.10
N PHE A 60 -8.30 22.13 0.51
CA PHE A 60 -7.03 21.40 0.47
C PHE A 60 -7.06 20.17 1.40
N LEU A 61 -7.62 20.32 2.61
CA LEU A 61 -7.76 19.21 3.54
C LEU A 61 -8.66 18.10 2.99
N GLU A 62 -9.78 18.45 2.36
CA GLU A 62 -10.67 17.47 1.71
C GLU A 62 -9.95 16.69 0.60
N ARG A 63 -9.14 17.37 -0.23
CA ARG A 63 -8.34 16.73 -1.27
C ARG A 63 -7.28 15.80 -0.69
N VAL A 64 -6.58 16.23 0.36
CA VAL A 64 -5.63 15.38 1.09
C VAL A 64 -6.33 14.12 1.58
N LEU A 65 -7.46 14.26 2.28
CA LEU A 65 -8.21 13.12 2.80
C LEU A 65 -8.67 12.18 1.68
N LEU A 66 -9.22 12.73 0.59
CA LEU A 66 -9.67 11.95 -0.56
C LEU A 66 -8.53 11.18 -1.21
N VAL A 67 -7.43 11.86 -1.57
CA VAL A 67 -6.30 11.26 -2.27
C VAL A 67 -5.64 10.19 -1.39
N PHE A 68 -5.38 10.48 -0.12
CA PHE A 68 -4.81 9.50 0.79
C PHE A 68 -5.73 8.29 0.98
N THR A 69 -7.05 8.51 1.12
CA THR A 69 -8.01 7.42 1.27
C THR A 69 -7.99 6.50 0.06
N VAL A 70 -8.07 7.04 -1.15
CA VAL A 70 -8.06 6.26 -2.39
C VAL A 70 -6.78 5.44 -2.54
N PHE A 71 -5.62 6.05 -2.32
CA PHE A 71 -4.34 5.36 -2.52
C PHE A 71 -4.02 4.37 -1.39
N VAL A 72 -4.39 4.64 -0.14
CA VAL A 72 -4.23 3.69 0.96
C VAL A 72 -5.17 2.50 0.78
N LEU A 73 -6.44 2.72 0.43
CA LEU A 73 -7.39 1.63 0.16
C LEU A 73 -6.96 0.80 -1.07
N GLY A 74 -6.55 1.45 -2.15
CA GLY A 74 -6.01 0.76 -3.33
C GLY A 74 -4.75 -0.05 -3.00
N GLY A 75 -3.86 0.50 -2.18
CA GLY A 75 -2.68 -0.19 -1.68
C GLY A 75 -3.02 -1.40 -0.80
N ALA A 76 -4.06 -1.29 0.04
CA ALA A 76 -4.56 -2.38 0.87
C ALA A 76 -5.15 -3.50 0.01
N LEU A 77 -5.99 -3.16 -0.97
CA LEU A 77 -6.58 -4.14 -1.88
C LEU A 77 -5.51 -4.88 -2.70
N SER A 78 -4.54 -4.15 -3.24
CA SER A 78 -3.39 -4.74 -3.95
C SER A 78 -2.56 -5.66 -3.06
N SER A 79 -2.30 -5.25 -1.81
CA SER A 79 -1.53 -6.05 -0.86
C SER A 79 -2.30 -7.30 -0.42
N PHE A 80 -3.62 -7.20 -0.25
CA PHE A 80 -4.48 -8.34 0.03
C PHE A 80 -4.50 -9.35 -1.14
N ALA A 81 -4.62 -8.87 -2.37
CA ALA A 81 -4.54 -9.73 -3.56
C ALA A 81 -3.19 -10.47 -3.63
N ARG A 82 -2.08 -9.78 -3.34
CA ARG A 82 -0.76 -10.41 -3.25
C ARG A 82 -0.69 -11.46 -2.15
N TRP A 83 -1.25 -11.20 -0.98
CA TRP A 83 -1.32 -12.18 0.10
C TRP A 83 -2.04 -13.46 -0.36
N LYS A 84 -3.23 -13.33 -0.96
CA LYS A 84 -3.99 -14.47 -1.49
C LYS A 84 -3.24 -15.23 -2.58
N SER A 85 -2.50 -14.52 -3.43
CA SER A 85 -1.65 -15.14 -4.45
C SER A 85 -0.52 -15.97 -3.83
N HIS A 86 0.21 -15.42 -2.85
CA HIS A 86 1.26 -16.16 -2.14
C HIS A 86 0.70 -17.36 -1.35
N GLU A 87 -0.46 -17.21 -0.71
CA GLU A 87 -1.15 -18.29 -0.02
C GLU A 87 -1.52 -19.44 -0.97
N SER A 88 -2.00 -19.12 -2.18
CA SER A 88 -2.30 -20.14 -3.19
C SER A 88 -1.06 -20.86 -3.72
N LEU A 89 0.08 -20.16 -3.84
CA LEU A 89 1.32 -20.71 -4.40
C LEU A 89 2.11 -21.53 -3.39
N TYR A 90 2.19 -21.08 -2.14
CA TYR A 90 3.07 -21.65 -1.12
C TYR A 90 2.32 -22.26 0.08
N GLY A 91 1.00 -22.08 0.17
CA GLY A 91 0.19 -22.62 1.27
C GLY A 91 -0.03 -24.13 1.19
N ARG A 92 -0.07 -24.72 -0.02
CA ARG A 92 -0.31 -26.16 -0.23
C ARG A 92 0.87 -27.06 0.18
N ASP A 93 2.11 -26.57 0.11
CA ASP A 93 3.30 -27.38 0.36
C ASP A 93 3.65 -27.55 1.85
N SER A 94 2.86 -26.96 2.75
CA SER A 94 3.16 -26.94 4.20
C SER A 94 2.36 -27.98 5.02
N SER A 95 1.59 -28.86 4.38
CA SER A 95 0.70 -29.84 5.04
C SER A 95 0.99 -31.31 4.71
N THR A 96 2.18 -31.65 4.21
CA THR A 96 2.65 -33.04 4.00
C THR A 96 3.99 -33.26 4.67
#